data_AF-A0A6S7B2G4-F1
#
_entry.id   AF-A0A6S7B2G4-F1
#
_cell.length_a   1.000
_cell.length_b   1.000
_cell.length_c   1.000
_cell.angle_alpha   90.00
_cell.angle_beta   90.00
_cell.angle_gamma   90.00
#
_symmetry.space_group_name_H-M   'P 1'
#
loop_
_entity.id
_entity.type
_entity.pdbx_description
1 polymer ?
#
loop_
_entity_poly.entity_id
_entity_poly.type
_entity_poly.pdbx_seq_one_letter_code
_entity_poly.pdbx_strand_id
1 'polypeptide(L)' 'MQIEIGSIVQSTHIAVPAGALGIVTRILGNMAMVTWYEGQPGASRKLNTEPFFIEDLIDTGEQLPSPSRSVH' A
#
# COMPACT_ATOMS: atom_id res chain seq x y z
N MET A 1 10.71 -9.49 3.73
CA MET A 1 10.76 -8.02 3.65
C MET A 1 9.70 -7.50 4.62
N GLN A 2 9.93 -6.36 5.29
CA GLN A 2 9.06 -5.88 6.36
C GLN A 2 8.15 -4.77 5.82
N ILE A 3 6.84 -4.93 5.98
CA ILE A 3 5.86 -3.93 5.57
C ILE A 3 5.89 -2.74 6.54
N GLU A 4 6.00 -1.54 6.00
CA GLU A 4 6.02 -0.28 6.74
C GLU A 4 5.17 0.80 6.06
N ILE A 5 5.07 1.97 6.70
CA ILE A 5 4.33 3.10 6.12
C ILE A 5 5.05 3.55 4.83
N GLY A 6 4.30 3.64 3.74
CA GLY A 6 4.79 3.96 2.41
C GLY A 6 5.13 2.74 1.55
N SER A 7 5.15 1.52 2.10
CA SER A 7 5.33 0.30 1.31
C SER A 7 4.23 0.15 0.27
N ILE A 8 4.61 -0.24 -0.94
CA ILE A 8 3.70 -0.65 -2.00
C ILE A 8 3.48 -2.14 -1.88
N VAL A 9 2.21 -2.54 -1.80
CA VAL A 9 1.78 -3.91 -1.54
C VAL A 9 0.80 -4.40 -2.59
N GLN A 10 0.74 -5.71 -2.73
CA GLN A 10 -0.31 -6.44 -3.43
C GLN A 10 -1.13 -7.25 -2.42
N SER A 11 -2.27 -7.77 -2.86
CA SER A 11 -3.02 -8.78 -2.10
C SER A 11 -3.64 -9.79 -3.05
N THR A 12 -3.82 -11.03 -2.56
CA THR A 12 -4.57 -12.09 -3.23
C THR A 12 -6.03 -12.17 -2.76
N HIS A 13 -6.45 -11.28 -1.86
CA HIS A 13 -7.83 -11.20 -1.41
C HIS A 13 -8.79 -10.91 -2.57
N ILE A 14 -9.87 -11.69 -2.67
CA ILE A 14 -10.84 -11.60 -3.78
C ILE A 14 -11.54 -10.23 -3.87
N ALA A 15 -11.57 -9.47 -2.78
CA ALA A 15 -12.12 -8.12 -2.74
C ALA A 15 -11.19 -7.07 -3.40
N VAL A 16 -9.90 -7.39 -3.59
CA VAL A 16 -8.93 -6.52 -4.24
C VAL A 16 -8.88 -6.86 -5.74
N PRO A 17 -9.16 -5.90 -6.63
CA PRO A 17 -9.11 -6.14 -8.07
C PRO A 17 -7.72 -6.63 -8.52
N ALA A 18 -7.70 -7.56 -9.47
CA ALA A 18 -6.44 -8.05 -10.03
C ALA A 18 -5.63 -6.89 -10.65
N GLY A 19 -4.34 -6.83 -10.32
CA GLY A 19 -3.44 -5.76 -10.77
C GLY A 19 -3.48 -4.48 -9.93
N ALA A 20 -4.37 -4.39 -8.93
CA ALA A 20 -4.38 -3.29 -7.99
C ALA A 20 -3.11 -3.27 -7.12
N LEU A 21 -2.61 -2.06 -6.84
CA LEU A 21 -1.51 -1.84 -5.92
C LEU A 21 -1.98 -0.98 -4.74
N GLY A 22 -1.50 -1.34 -3.55
CA GLY A 22 -1.85 -0.69 -2.30
C GLY A 22 -0.68 0.11 -1.76
N ILE A 23 -0.95 1.25 -1.14
CA ILE A 23 0.03 1.96 -0.31
C ILE A 23 -0.37 1.79 1.15
N VAL A 24 0.56 1.33 1.97
CA VAL A 24 0.40 1.32 3.43
C VAL A 24 0.49 2.75 3.95
N THR A 25 -0.61 3.24 4.50
CA THR A 25 -0.72 4.62 5.01
C THR A 25 -0.59 4.69 6.53
N ARG A 26 -0.83 3.59 7.24
CA ARG A 26 -0.71 3.49 8.70
C ARG A 26 -0.56 2.03 9.13
N ILE A 27 0.19 1.78 10.20
CA ILE A 27 0.25 0.49 10.88
C ILE A 27 -0.57 0.54 12.18
N LEU A 28 -1.37 -0.49 12.41
CA LEU A 28 -2.30 -0.68 13.52
C LEU A 28 -2.06 -2.07 14.15
N GLY A 29 -0.94 -2.25 14.84
CA GLY A 29 -0.57 -3.56 15.38
C GLY A 29 -0.27 -4.57 14.26
N ASN A 30 -1.09 -5.60 14.13
CA ASN A 30 -0.99 -6.62 13.07
C ASN A 30 -1.75 -6.25 11.79
N MET A 31 -2.40 -5.09 11.75
CA MET A 31 -3.10 -4.59 10.57
C MET A 31 -2.42 -3.35 10.00
N ALA A 32 -2.68 -3.08 8.73
CA ALA A 32 -2.25 -1.89 8.03
C ALA A 32 -3.46 -1.23 7.35
N MET A 33 -3.58 0.10 7.45
CA MET A 33 -4.50 0.85 6.60
C MET A 33 -3.87 0.98 5.22
N VAL A 34 -4.50 0.36 4.22
CA VAL A 34 -4.02 0.36 2.84
C VAL A 34 -4.94 1.20 1.98
N THR A 35 -4.36 2.08 1.16
CA THR A 35 -5.09 2.75 0.09
C THR A 35 -4.79 2.04 -1.22
N TRP A 36 -5.82 1.48 -1.86
CA TRP A 36 -5.71 0.75 -3.11
C TRP A 36 -5.90 1.65 -4.32
N TYR A 37 -5.24 1.27 -5.41
CA TYR A 37 -5.28 1.92 -6.71
C TYR A 37 -5.49 0.86 -7.79
N GLU A 38 -6.14 1.21 -8.90
CA GLU A 38 -6.39 0.29 -10.03
C GLU A 38 -5.10 -0.25 -10.68
N GLY A 39 -3.96 0.41 -10.42
CA GLY A 39 -2.62 0.01 -10.86
C GLY A 39 -1.57 0.84 -10.11
N GLN A 40 -0.59 1.41 -10.81
CA GLN A 40 0.49 2.19 -10.17
C GLN A 40 -0.05 3.40 -9.38
N PRO A 41 0.30 3.55 -8.09
CA PRO A 41 -0.07 4.73 -7.33
C PRO A 41 0.52 6.02 -7.94
N GLY A 42 -0.29 7.09 -7.98
CA GLY A 42 0.08 8.37 -8.60
C GLY A 42 -0.19 8.47 -10.10
N ALA A 43 -0.30 7.34 -10.81
CA ALA A 43 -0.67 7.29 -12.23
C ALA A 43 -2.07 6.73 -12.48
N SER A 44 -2.60 5.94 -11.54
CA SER A 44 -3.90 5.29 -11.65
C SER A 44 -4.93 5.81 -10.64
N ARG A 45 -6.20 5.47 -10.87
CA ARG A 45 -7.32 5.87 -10.02
C ARG A 45 -7.22 5.22 -8.64
N LYS A 46 -7.44 6.00 -7.59
CA LYS A 46 -7.65 5.50 -6.23
C LYS A 46 -8.99 4.76 -6.14
N LEU A 47 -8.97 3.55 -5.59
CA LEU A 47 -10.13 2.70 -5.38
C LEU A 47 -10.76 2.99 -4.01
N ASN A 48 -10.16 2.46 -2.94
CA ASN A 48 -10.68 2.53 -1.59
C ASN A 48 -9.52 2.58 -0.57
N THR A 49 -9.84 2.91 0.68
CA THR A 49 -8.91 2.87 1.80
C THR A 49 -9.54 2.04 2.92
N GLU A 50 -8.89 0.96 3.32
CA GLU A 50 -9.44 0.03 4.30
C GLU A 50 -8.32 -0.73 5.05
N PRO A 51 -8.62 -1.30 6.23
CA PRO A 51 -7.64 -2.07 6.98
C PRO A 51 -7.47 -3.49 6.43
N PHE A 52 -6.23 -3.95 6.34
CA PHE A 52 -5.85 -5.32 5.99
C PHE A 52 -4.93 -5.92 7.06
N PHE A 53 -4.97 -7.23 7.25
CA PHE A 53 -3.94 -7.91 8.04
C PHE A 53 -2.61 -7.87 7.29
N ILE A 54 -1.51 -7.63 8.03
CA ILE A 54 -0.17 -7.54 7.43
C ILE A 54 0.24 -8.85 6.76
N GLU A 55 -0.20 -9.99 7.30
CA GLU A 55 0.07 -11.32 6.73
C GLU A 55 -0.60 -11.57 5.38
N ASP A 56 -1.67 -10.82 5.08
CA ASP A 56 -2.42 -10.89 3.82
C ASP A 56 -1.88 -9.94 2.74
N LEU A 57 -0.89 -9.13 3.09
CA LEU A 57 -0.24 -8.18 2.20
C LEU A 57 1.05 -8.77 1.66
N ILE A 58 1.20 -8.66 0.35
CA ILE A 58 2.39 -9.09 -0.37
C ILE A 58 3.23 -7.84 -0.61
N ASP A 59 4.38 -7.76 0.05
CA ASP A 59 5.34 -6.68 -0.16
C ASP A 59 5.95 -6.77 -1.57
N THR A 60 5.83 -5.71 -2.36
CA THR A 60 6.42 -5.63 -3.70
C THR A 60 7.92 -5.29 -3.66
N GLY A 61 8.42 -4.82 -2.51
CA GLY A 61 9.76 -4.25 -2.36
C GLY A 61 9.87 -2.81 -2.85
N GLU A 62 8.80 -2.24 -3.42
CA GLU A 62 8.72 -0.81 -3.75
C GLU A 62 8.20 -0.01 -2.55
N GLN A 63 8.71 1.20 -2.40
CA GLN A 63 8.24 2.17 -1.43
C GLN A 63 7.95 3.46 -2.17
N LEU A 64 6.90 4.17 -1.75
CA LEU A 64 6.74 5.54 -2.21
C LEU A 64 8.03 6.31 -1.91
N PRO A 65 8.52 7.13 -2.86
CA PRO A 65 9.63 8.01 -2.56
C PRO A 65 9.24 8.83 -1.34
N SER A 66 9.98 8.65 -0.23
CA SER A 66 9.82 9.52 0.93
C SER A 66 9.89 10.94 0.40
N PRO A 67 8.93 11.83 0.70
CA PRO A 67 9.08 13.22 0.29
C PRO A 67 10.40 13.66 0.90
N SER A 68 11.41 13.85 0.04
CA SER A 68 12.69 14.41 0.43
C SER A 68 12.31 15.64 1.22
N ARG A 69 12.65 15.67 2.50
CA ARG A 69 12.47 16.83 3.34
C ARG A 69 13.22 17.96 2.63
N SER A 70 12.52 18.78 1.85
CA SER A 70 13.07 20.03 1.33
C SER A 70 13.30 20.89 2.55
N VAL A 71 14.51 20.79 3.10
CA VAL A 71 15.11 21.78 3.98
C VAL A 71 15.64 22.90 3.10
N HIS A 72 14.76 23.82 2.73
CA HIS A 72 15.16 25.20 2.41
C HIS A 72 14.04 26.15 2.77
#